data_AF-A0A059ALX3-F1
#
_entry.id   AF-A0A059ALX3-F1
#
_cell.length_a   1.000
_cell.length_b   1.000
_cell.length_c   1.000
_cell.angle_alpha   90.00
_cell.angle_beta   90.00
_cell.angle_gamma   90.00
#
_symmetry.space_group_name_H-M   'P 1'
#
loop_
_entity.id
_entity.type
_entity.pdbx_description
1 polymer ?
#
loop_
_entity_poly.entity_id
_entity_poly.type
_entity_poly.pdbx_seq_one_letter_code
_entity_poly.pdbx_strand_id
1 'polypeptide(L)'
;MRTRLRLYKLPQLSEVSITGYIWELVGVMRSQLSSLPCLHILNLKFYYSLNENLPIRQLPKLTSVKQLKLTVDGSTNASLFTLAVMIKACPYLQSFGLEVGFRASFKSSSL
;
A
#
# COMPACT_ATOMS: atom_id res chain seq x y z
N MET A 1 -0.44 -2.72 -19.05
CA MET A 1 0.27 -1.46 -19.30
C MET A 1 1.27 -1.23 -18.16
N ARG A 2 2.53 -0.86 -18.45
CA ARG A 2 3.52 -0.51 -17.41
C ARG A 2 3.53 1.01 -17.23
N THR A 3 2.94 1.50 -16.16
CA THR A 3 2.99 2.93 -15.81
C THR A 3 4.39 3.27 -15.32
N ARG A 4 5.11 4.13 -16.04
CA ARG A 4 6.43 4.65 -15.63
C ARG A 4 6.25 6.08 -15.12
N LEU A 5 6.21 6.25 -13.81
CA LEU A 5 6.27 7.58 -13.20
C LEU A 5 7.70 8.11 -13.34
N ARG A 6 7.89 9.21 -14.09
CA ARG A 6 9.19 9.91 -14.21
C ARG A 6 9.16 11.14 -13.28
N LEU A 7 9.94 11.09 -12.22
CA LEU A 7 10.05 12.18 -11.25
C LEU A 7 11.40 12.89 -11.41
N TYR A 8 11.39 14.19 -11.67
CA TYR A 8 12.57 15.04 -11.78
C TYR A 8 12.74 15.84 -10.48
N LYS A 9 13.99 16.05 -10.02
CA LYS A 9 14.34 16.71 -8.73
C LYS A 9 13.78 15.99 -7.48
N LEU A 10 14.18 14.72 -7.32
CA LEU A 10 13.75 13.81 -6.26
C LEU A 10 14.17 14.09 -4.79
N PRO A 11 15.17 14.92 -4.42
CA PRO A 11 15.63 14.96 -3.02
C PRO A 11 14.67 15.67 -2.05
N GLN A 12 13.49 16.12 -2.50
CA GLN A 12 12.51 16.79 -1.61
C GLN A 12 11.20 16.03 -1.47
N LEU A 13 11.02 14.88 -2.13
CA LEU A 13 9.77 14.15 -2.07
C LEU A 13 9.66 13.40 -0.73
N SER A 14 9.11 14.09 0.26
CA SER A 14 8.94 13.57 1.63
C SER A 14 7.66 12.79 1.83
N GLU A 15 6.68 12.99 0.96
CA GLU A 15 5.39 12.33 1.01
C GLU A 15 5.02 11.75 -0.34
N VAL A 16 4.58 10.49 -0.35
CA VAL A 16 4.09 9.80 -1.54
C VAL A 16 2.75 9.15 -1.21
N SER A 17 1.77 9.41 -2.06
CA SER A 17 0.45 8.78 -2.01
C SER A 17 0.24 7.94 -3.27
N ILE A 18 -0.08 6.66 -3.09
CA ILE A 18 -0.30 5.72 -4.19
C ILE A 18 -1.66 5.05 -3.99
N THR A 19 -2.47 5.05 -5.06
CA THR A 19 -3.74 4.34 -5.12
C THR A 19 -3.72 3.32 -6.23
N GLY A 20 -4.15 2.09 -5.98
CA GLY A 20 -4.20 1.05 -7.01
C GLY A 20 -4.58 -0.32 -6.48
N TYR A 21 -4.37 -1.36 -7.29
CA TYR A 21 -4.47 -2.72 -6.79
C TYR A 21 -3.23 -3.10 -5.97
N ILE A 22 -3.37 -4.01 -5.01
CA ILE A 22 -2.27 -4.38 -4.11
C ILE A 22 -1.05 -4.95 -4.85
N TRP A 23 -1.24 -5.68 -5.96
CA TRP A 23 -0.13 -6.14 -6.80
C TRP A 23 0.64 -5.00 -7.49
N GLU A 24 -0.04 -3.91 -7.90
CA GLU A 24 0.59 -2.72 -8.49
C GLU A 24 1.44 -2.00 -7.44
N LEU A 25 0.91 -1.87 -6.22
CA LEU A 25 1.62 -1.25 -5.10
C LEU A 25 2.90 -2.00 -4.75
N VAL A 26 2.85 -3.33 -4.68
CA VAL A 26 4.04 -4.16 -4.46
C VAL A 26 5.09 -3.90 -5.54
N GLY A 27 4.66 -3.74 -6.80
CA GLY A 27 5.55 -3.38 -7.91
C GLY A 27 6.22 -2.02 -7.73
N VAL A 28 5.46 -1.00 -7.31
CA VAL A 28 5.99 0.36 -7.07
C VAL A 28 6.94 0.39 -5.87
N MET A 29 6.59 -0.28 -4.76
CA MET A 29 7.44 -0.39 -3.58
C MET A 29 8.79 -1.05 -3.92
N ARG A 30 8.79 -2.10 -4.76
CA ARG A 30 10.01 -2.80 -5.18
C ARG A 30 10.91 -1.98 -6.10
N SER A 31 10.33 -1.18 -6.99
CA SER A 31 11.07 -0.57 -8.10
C SER A 31 11.44 0.90 -7.88
N GLN A 32 10.65 1.65 -7.12
CA GLN A 32 10.79 3.11 -7.06
C GLN A 32 11.00 3.64 -5.64
N LEU A 33 10.24 3.18 -4.65
CA LEU A 33 10.24 3.82 -3.32
C LEU A 33 11.52 3.59 -2.53
N SER A 34 12.18 2.44 -2.70
CA SER A 34 13.47 2.15 -2.06
C SER A 34 14.59 3.10 -2.49
N SER A 35 14.43 3.78 -3.63
CA SER A 35 15.41 4.75 -4.15
C SER A 35 15.18 6.19 -3.67
N LEU A 36 14.14 6.43 -2.85
CA LEU A 36 13.77 7.77 -2.38
C LEU A 36 14.36 8.04 -0.98
N PRO A 37 15.50 8.75 -0.88
CA PRO A 37 16.20 8.93 0.40
C PRO A 37 15.42 9.80 1.41
N CYS A 38 14.55 10.67 0.92
CA CYS A 38 13.83 11.66 1.75
C CYS A 38 12.38 11.29 2.03
N LEU A 39 11.91 10.13 1.55
CA LEU A 39 10.53 9.69 1.73
C LEU A 39 10.25 9.37 3.20
N HIS A 40 9.48 10.22 3.87
CA HIS A 40 9.12 10.05 5.29
C HIS A 40 7.68 9.55 5.48
N ILE A 41 6.77 9.95 4.60
CA ILE A 41 5.33 9.68 4.71
C ILE A 41 4.90 8.87 3.48
N LEU A 42 4.31 7.71 3.73
CA LEU A 42 3.78 6.84 2.69
C LEU A 42 2.29 6.56 2.93
N ASN A 43 1.46 7.00 2.00
CA ASN A 43 0.03 6.71 2.00
C ASN A 43 -0.29 5.71 0.89
N LEU A 44 -0.80 4.54 1.26
CA LEU A 44 -1.19 3.49 0.32
C LEU A 44 -2.69 3.27 0.42
N LYS A 45 -3.40 3.50 -0.67
CA LYS A 45 -4.79 3.12 -0.81
C LYS A 45 -4.90 1.95 -1.78
N PHE A 46 -5.52 0.86 -1.36
CA PHE A 46 -5.71 -0.28 -2.25
C PHE A 46 -7.09 -0.88 -2.21
N TYR A 47 -7.49 -1.36 -3.39
CA TYR A 47 -8.67 -2.15 -3.62
C TYR A 47 -8.33 -3.63 -3.36
N TYR A 48 -8.96 -4.22 -2.34
CA TYR A 48 -8.65 -5.57 -1.88
C TYR A 48 -9.57 -6.60 -2.55
N SER A 49 -8.97 -7.56 -3.26
CA SER A 49 -9.65 -8.76 -3.78
C SER A 49 -9.20 -10.00 -2.99
N LEU A 50 -10.16 -10.85 -2.62
CA LEU A 50 -9.97 -12.05 -1.79
C LEU A 50 -8.96 -13.07 -2.32
N ASN A 51 -8.59 -13.00 -3.60
CA ASN A 51 -7.94 -14.12 -4.29
C ASN A 51 -6.49 -13.86 -4.74
N GLU A 52 -5.87 -12.80 -4.25
CA GLU A 52 -4.50 -12.51 -4.64
C GLU A 52 -3.51 -13.25 -3.73
N ASN A 53 -3.07 -14.44 -4.18
CA ASN A 53 -1.86 -15.11 -3.71
C ASN A 53 -0.66 -14.23 -4.03
N LEU A 54 -0.51 -13.12 -3.31
CA LEU A 54 0.47 -12.12 -3.64
C LEU A 54 1.86 -12.62 -3.27
N PRO A 55 2.85 -12.47 -4.16
CA PRO A 55 4.24 -12.74 -3.85
C PRO A 55 4.83 -11.62 -2.98
N ILE A 56 4.21 -11.30 -1.84
CA ILE A 56 4.64 -10.24 -0.91
C ILE A 56 5.83 -10.70 -0.07
N ARG A 57 6.25 -11.97 -0.19
CA ARG A 57 7.23 -12.58 0.72
C ARG A 57 8.52 -11.79 0.90
N GLN A 58 8.89 -10.90 -0.03
CA GLN A 58 9.99 -9.95 0.15
C GLN A 58 9.66 -8.58 -0.48
N LEU A 59 9.39 -7.58 0.35
CA LEU A 59 9.42 -6.16 -0.01
C LEU A 59 10.79 -5.59 0.39
N PRO A 60 11.34 -4.59 -0.33
CA PRO A 60 12.56 -3.93 0.10
C PRO A 60 12.29 -3.18 1.41
N LYS A 61 13.36 -3.00 2.21
CA LYS A 61 13.29 -2.16 3.41
C LYS A 61 13.19 -0.69 2.99
N LEU A 62 12.11 -0.03 3.40
CA LEU A 62 11.88 1.40 3.26
C LEU A 62 12.35 2.10 4.53
N THR A 63 13.66 2.27 4.66
CA THR A 63 14.30 2.78 5.88
C THR A 63 14.07 4.28 6.11
N SER A 64 13.73 5.04 5.08
CA SER A 64 13.41 6.46 5.21
C SER A 64 12.00 6.71 5.76
N VAL A 65 11.08 5.75 5.57
CA VAL A 65 9.66 5.90 5.93
C VAL A 65 9.47 5.86 7.44
N LYS A 66 8.87 6.92 7.98
CA LYS A 66 8.53 7.10 9.40
C LYS A 66 7.03 7.04 9.65
N GLN A 67 6.22 7.34 8.64
CA GLN A 67 4.76 7.33 8.74
C GLN A 67 4.16 6.52 7.60
N LEU A 68 3.26 5.59 7.94
CA LEU A 68 2.57 4.72 6.99
C LEU A 68 1.06 4.81 7.24
N LYS A 69 0.31 5.23 6.22
CA LYS A 69 -1.15 5.14 6.22
C LYS A 69 -1.58 4.10 5.18
N LEU A 70 -2.36 3.12 5.63
CA LEU A 70 -3.01 2.13 4.76
C LEU A 70 -4.50 2.39 4.73
N THR A 71 -5.07 2.54 3.54
CA THR A 71 -6.52 2.60 3.32
C THR A 71 -6.93 1.41 2.46
N VAL A 72 -7.83 0.58 2.99
CA VAL A 72 -8.24 -0.69 2.40
C VAL A 72 -9.70 -0.64 2.03
N ASP A 73 -10.00 -0.67 0.73
CA ASP A 73 -11.37 -0.80 0.24
C ASP A 73 -11.60 -2.27 -0.15
N GLY A 74 -12.31 -3.04 0.68
CA GLY A 74 -12.39 -4.51 0.54
C GLY A 74 -13.74 -5.13 0.92
N SER A 75 -13.90 -6.41 0.56
CA SER A 75 -15.02 -7.23 1.04
C SER A 75 -14.83 -7.62 2.51
N THR A 76 -15.92 -7.82 3.24
CA THR A 76 -15.97 -8.17 4.68
C THR A 76 -15.11 -9.36 5.11
N ASN A 77 -14.72 -10.26 4.20
CA ASN A 77 -13.90 -11.45 4.51
C ASN A 77 -12.40 -11.27 4.22
N ALA A 78 -11.94 -10.06 3.92
CA ALA A 78 -10.54 -9.77 3.62
C ALA A 78 -9.63 -9.97 4.84
N SER A 79 -8.60 -10.81 4.71
CA SER A 79 -7.57 -10.95 5.75
C SER A 79 -6.59 -9.79 5.71
N LEU A 80 -6.50 -9.05 6.82
CA LEU A 80 -5.50 -7.97 7.00
C LEU A 80 -4.08 -8.52 7.23
N PHE A 81 -3.92 -9.84 7.42
CA PHE A 81 -2.61 -10.46 7.66
C PHE A 81 -1.60 -10.16 6.57
N THR A 82 -2.07 -10.10 5.32
CA THR A 82 -1.32 -9.76 4.12
C THR A 82 -0.63 -8.38 4.22
N LEU A 83 -1.20 -7.46 5.00
CA LEU A 83 -0.69 -6.10 5.21
C LEU A 83 0.44 -6.01 6.21
N ALA A 84 0.59 -7.02 7.08
CA ALA A 84 1.69 -7.08 8.03
C ALA A 84 3.06 -7.02 7.34
N VAL A 85 3.13 -7.46 6.08
CA VAL A 85 4.36 -7.40 5.29
C VAL A 85 4.72 -5.96 4.89
N MET A 86 3.74 -5.10 4.61
CA MET A 86 3.98 -3.68 4.32
C MET A 86 4.52 -2.95 5.55
N ILE A 87 4.00 -3.28 6.73
CA ILE A 87 4.50 -2.76 8.00
C ILE A 87 5.94 -3.22 8.23
N LYS A 88 6.22 -4.52 8.07
CA LYS A 88 7.58 -5.08 8.19
C LYS A 88 8.58 -4.49 7.20
N ALA A 89 8.12 -4.00 6.06
CA ALA A 89 8.97 -3.32 5.08
C ALA A 89 9.45 -1.94 5.57
N CYS A 90 8.82 -1.34 6.59
CA CYS A 90 9.17 -0.02 7.12
C CYS A 90 9.80 -0.17 8.53
N PRO A 91 11.11 -0.47 8.65
CA PRO A 91 11.72 -0.85 9.94
C PRO A 91 11.82 0.29 10.96
N TYR A 92 11.75 1.55 10.53
CA TYR A 92 11.85 2.73 11.40
C TYR A 92 10.52 3.48 11.52
N LEU A 93 9.41 2.74 11.39
CA LEU A 93 8.07 3.30 11.46
C LEU A 93 7.78 3.87 12.86
N GLN A 94 7.34 5.12 12.90
CA GLN A 94 6.98 5.86 14.12
C GLN A 94 5.47 6.05 14.24
N SER A 95 4.76 6.13 13.12
CA SER A 95 3.30 6.27 13.09
C SER A 95 2.68 5.35 12.05
N PHE A 96 1.58 4.71 12.42
CA PHE A 96 0.82 3.78 11.59
C PHE A 96 -0.67 4.11 11.67
N GLY A 97 -1.31 4.28 10.51
CA GLY A 97 -2.75 4.42 10.38
C GLY A 97 -3.33 3.33 9.49
N LEU A 98 -4.45 2.73 9.91
CA LEU A 98 -5.22 1.79 9.11
C LEU A 98 -6.67 2.27 9.02
N GLU A 99 -7.13 2.48 7.81
CA GLU A 99 -8.53 2.75 7.47
C GLU A 99 -9.08 1.60 6.66
N VAL A 100 -10.25 1.08 7.04
CA VAL A 100 -10.91 -0.02 6.33
C VAL A 100 -12.28 0.45 5.86
N GLY A 101 -12.45 0.54 4.54
CA GLY A 101 -13.71 0.80 3.87
C GLY A 101 -14.41 -0.52 3.53
N PHE A 102 -15.60 -0.73 4.11
CA PHE A 102 -16.46 -1.86 3.79
C PHE A 102 -17.50 -1.42 2.76
N ARG A 103 -17.56 -2.10 1.60
CA ARG A 103 -18.74 -1.99 0.74
C ARG A 103 -19.85 -2.88 1.29
N ALA A 104 -20.92 -2.27 1.80
CA ALA A 104 -22.13 -2.99 2.16
C ALA A 104 -22.73 -3.64 0.89
N SER A 105 -22.83 -4.96 0.87
CA SER A 105 -23.61 -5.67 -0.12
C SER A 105 -25.07 -5.67 0.31
N PHE A 106 -25.87 -4.76 -0.25
CA PHE A 106 -27.32 -4.87 -0.14
C PHE A 106 -27.75 -6.10 -0.94
N LYS A 107 -28.10 -7.20 -0.25
CA LYS A 107 -28.86 -8.27 -0.88
C LYS A 107 -30.24 -7.69 -1.18
N SER A 108 -30.58 -7.53 -2.46
CA SER A 108 -31.98 -7.36 -2.84
C SER A 108 -32.68 -8.68 -2.53
N SER A 109 -33.43 -8.72 -1.44
CA SER A 109 -34.40 -9.77 -1.20
C SER A 109 -35.49 -9.62 -2.25
N SER A 110 -35.41 -10.38 -3.33
CA SER A 110 -36.54 -10.58 -4.24
C SER A 110 -37.57 -11.43 -3.48
N LEU A 111 -38.64 -10.77 -3.03
CA LEU A 111 -39.91 -11.36 -2.62
C LEU A 111 -40.58 -12.03 -3.82
#